data_AF-A0A8X6TLB2-F1
#
_entry.id   AF-A0A8X6TLB2-F1
#
_cell.length_a   1.000
_cell.length_b   1.000
_cell.length_c   1.000
_cell.angle_alpha   90.00
_cell.angle_beta   90.00
_cell.angle_gamma   90.00
#
_symmetry.space_group_name_H-M   'P 1'
#
loop_
_entity.id
_entity.type
_entity.pdbx_description
1 polymer ?
#
loop_
_entity_poly.entity_id
_entity_poly.type
_entity_poly.pdbx_seq_one_letter_code
_entity_poly.pdbx_strand_id
1 'polypeptide(L)'
;MPITTVHLNFYSKGCNLYCKKLSKFQDITVSVYFGYPGYRQRNDALQSILFSQEVVKTLEENDFDATIGISSGVLFCGIVGTPNRLQYCFIGMPVRVAYQVVHEYSDYYIICCLNTYFLTRRFTGDIFEEVLKRIKETQMLPSTFFEVKIEPKKPEYTMKCLGRDNEKKIIIDSLQNLKKNIKDLDDTLPLILISGHIGMGKTTFLEWATNKAETIGFNLTIRICNNSFEESFENAWKITQDILQKTGNETQKKISDIFENKKNVFPLHTLNDKLNTEFEHVVSLYSEQDIRNMCVTLIQKSVKDNLILICVDNIEHMGTESWLFLQELLFLKVAIVIATVTEEYRPSIHFVKYVIQQLYKSINMRPLDEEELGLLACTVLNVEAINKGFLPYCERPHNRFKFRRTNADKKMRPFRRLFWFPRARSSLSGISQKRAEEQNQDFNKKKPFEAAVCAPKHRTKR
;
A
#
# COMPACT_ATOMS: atom_id res chain seq x y z
N MET A 1 -0.22 -3.11 21.80
CA MET A 1 0.25 -2.23 20.69
C MET A 1 -0.76 -1.10 20.53
N PRO A 2 -0.35 0.08 20.03
CA PRO A 2 -1.20 1.28 20.04
C PRO A 2 -2.37 1.18 19.04
N ILE A 3 -3.52 1.73 19.44
CA ILE A 3 -4.69 2.03 18.62
C ILE A 3 -4.54 3.47 18.14
N THR A 4 -4.90 3.74 16.89
CA THR A 4 -4.90 5.10 16.34
C THR A 4 -6.32 5.62 16.30
N THR A 5 -6.57 6.73 16.99
CA THR A 5 -7.86 7.41 17.00
C THR A 5 -7.81 8.60 16.07
N VAL A 6 -8.81 8.71 15.21
CA VAL A 6 -9.07 9.83 14.31
C VAL A 6 -10.37 10.49 14.73
N HIS A 7 -10.32 11.76 15.13
CA HIS A 7 -11.50 12.58 15.33
C HIS A 7 -11.65 13.52 14.16
N LEU A 8 -12.84 13.56 13.57
CA LEU A 8 -13.22 14.35 12.41
C LEU A 8 -14.30 15.33 12.86
N ASN A 9 -14.10 16.63 12.70
CA ASN A 9 -15.18 17.62 12.79
C ASN A 9 -15.39 18.27 11.44
N PHE A 10 -16.64 18.36 10.98
CA PHE A 10 -16.98 19.02 9.72
C PHE A 10 -18.21 19.92 9.85
N TYR A 11 -18.24 20.99 9.05
CA TYR A 11 -19.32 21.96 9.00
C TYR A 11 -19.69 22.31 7.55
N SER A 12 -20.98 22.57 7.31
CA SER A 12 -21.51 22.93 5.99
C SER A 12 -21.40 24.43 5.75
N LYS A 13 -20.87 24.83 4.59
CA LYS A 13 -20.94 26.21 4.12
C LYS A 13 -22.37 26.52 3.64
N GLY A 14 -23.24 26.99 4.56
CA GLY A 14 -24.42 27.77 4.19
C GLY A 14 -25.79 27.09 4.19
N CYS A 15 -26.05 26.07 5.00
CA CYS A 15 -27.41 25.50 5.15
C CYS A 15 -28.04 25.75 6.53
N ASN A 16 -29.09 26.59 6.58
CA ASN A 16 -30.02 26.68 7.70
C ASN A 16 -31.06 25.56 7.62
N LEU A 17 -30.73 24.36 8.13
CA LEU A 17 -31.72 23.28 8.30
C LEU A 17 -32.35 23.36 9.69
N TYR A 18 -33.64 23.73 9.74
CA TYR A 18 -34.46 23.69 10.95
C TYR A 18 -34.93 22.25 11.21
N CYS A 19 -34.41 21.61 12.27
CA CYS A 19 -34.99 20.39 12.82
C CYS A 19 -35.42 20.59 14.28
N LYS A 20 -36.71 20.34 14.52
CA LYS A 20 -37.42 20.56 15.78
C LYS A 20 -36.82 19.63 16.85
N LYS A 21 -36.27 20.19 17.94
CA LYS A 21 -35.70 19.53 19.15
C LYS A 21 -34.21 19.16 19.19
N LEU A 22 -33.34 19.80 18.40
CA LEU A 22 -31.93 19.91 18.77
C LEU A 22 -31.51 21.37 18.70
N SER A 23 -31.04 21.93 19.81
CA SER A 23 -30.44 23.26 19.87
C SER A 23 -29.28 23.34 18.88
N LYS A 24 -29.39 24.21 17.86
CA LYS A 24 -28.32 24.72 16.98
C LYS A 24 -27.08 23.81 16.86
N PHE A 25 -27.09 22.84 15.92
CA PHE A 25 -25.86 22.14 15.54
C PHE A 25 -25.08 22.99 14.54
N GLN A 26 -23.83 23.33 14.87
CA GLN A 26 -22.87 23.89 13.93
C GLN A 26 -21.64 22.99 13.70
N ASP A 27 -21.53 21.83 14.36
CA ASP A 27 -20.36 20.94 14.28
C ASP A 27 -20.77 19.46 14.45
N ILE A 28 -20.43 18.60 13.48
CA ILE A 28 -20.60 17.14 13.60
C ILE A 28 -19.23 16.52 13.84
N THR A 29 -19.04 15.92 15.02
CA THR A 29 -17.81 15.19 15.35
C THR A 29 -17.99 13.68 15.19
N VAL A 30 -17.18 13.07 14.33
CA VAL A 30 -17.11 11.61 14.10
C VAL A 30 -15.80 11.08 14.68
N SER A 31 -15.86 9.96 15.40
CA SER A 31 -14.68 9.29 15.95
C SER A 31 -14.46 7.95 15.24
N VAL A 32 -13.28 7.77 14.65
CA VAL A 32 -12.87 6.56 13.92
C VAL A 32 -11.66 5.95 14.62
N TYR A 33 -11.64 4.63 14.75
CA TYR A 33 -10.61 3.90 15.50
C TYR A 33 -9.95 2.85 14.61
N PHE A 34 -8.62 2.93 14.45
CA PHE A 34 -7.79 1.97 13.72
C PHE A 34 -7.02 1.09 14.71
N GLY A 35 -6.97 -0.22 14.46
CA GLY A 35 -6.31 -1.18 15.34
C GLY A 35 -7.22 -1.79 16.42
N TYR A 36 -8.53 -1.77 16.19
CA TYR A 36 -9.53 -2.43 17.02
C TYR A 36 -9.24 -3.94 17.16
N PRO A 37 -9.44 -4.57 18.35
CA PRO A 37 -9.21 -5.99 18.54
C PRO A 37 -9.96 -6.87 17.51
N GLY A 38 -9.22 -7.67 16.75
CA GLY A 38 -9.77 -8.51 15.66
C GLY A 38 -9.70 -7.89 14.26
N TYR A 39 -9.46 -6.58 14.15
CA TYR A 39 -9.40 -5.83 12.88
C TYR A 39 -8.09 -5.05 12.75
N ARG A 40 -7.05 -5.59 13.37
CA ARG A 40 -5.79 -4.88 13.58
C ARG A 40 -4.81 -5.14 12.45
N GLN A 41 -4.26 -4.08 11.87
CA GLN A 41 -3.28 -4.19 10.79
C GLN A 41 -1.89 -3.74 11.24
N ARG A 42 -0.85 -4.10 10.47
CA ARG A 42 0.54 -3.74 10.82
C ARG A 42 0.80 -2.23 10.75
N ASN A 43 0.06 -1.53 9.90
CA ASN A 43 0.28 -0.12 9.55
C ASN A 43 -0.93 0.78 9.87
N ASP A 44 -1.68 0.48 10.94
CA ASP A 44 -2.89 1.23 11.34
C ASP A 44 -2.68 2.75 11.41
N ALA A 45 -1.53 3.20 11.93
CA ALA A 45 -1.20 4.61 12.01
C ALA A 45 -1.01 5.25 10.62
N LEU A 46 -0.39 4.54 9.68
CA LEU A 46 -0.22 5.03 8.30
C LEU A 46 -1.56 5.08 7.57
N GLN A 47 -2.36 4.02 7.69
CA GLN A 47 -3.71 3.97 7.11
C GLN A 47 -4.59 5.09 7.62
N SER A 48 -4.48 5.43 8.92
CA SER A 48 -5.23 6.56 9.49
C SER A 48 -4.89 7.91 8.84
N ILE A 49 -3.64 8.12 8.43
CA ILE A 49 -3.20 9.34 7.73
C ILE A 49 -3.74 9.37 6.30
N LEU A 50 -3.60 8.26 5.56
CA LEU A 50 -4.08 8.15 4.19
C LEU A 50 -5.60 8.32 4.12
N PHE A 51 -6.33 7.65 5.01
CA PHE A 51 -7.77 7.82 5.19
C PHE A 51 -8.13 9.28 5.47
N SER A 52 -7.41 9.94 6.38
CA SER A 52 -7.68 11.35 6.70
C SER A 52 -7.47 12.27 5.49
N GLN A 53 -6.43 12.05 4.69
CA GLN A 53 -6.20 12.82 3.45
C GLN A 53 -7.33 12.60 2.42
N GLU A 54 -7.81 11.37 2.27
CA GLU A 54 -8.91 11.04 1.36
C GLU A 54 -10.24 11.66 1.82
N VAL A 55 -10.52 11.61 3.13
CA VAL A 55 -11.72 12.23 3.71
C VAL A 55 -11.72 13.74 3.50
N VAL A 56 -10.60 14.44 3.76
CA VAL A 56 -10.55 15.89 3.52
C VAL A 56 -10.80 16.19 2.05
N LYS A 57 -10.16 15.48 1.12
CA LYS A 57 -10.38 15.67 -0.32
C LYS A 57 -11.85 15.47 -0.70
N THR A 58 -12.46 14.40 -0.21
CA THR A 58 -13.86 14.08 -0.49
C THR A 58 -14.81 15.13 0.08
N LEU A 59 -14.53 15.65 1.27
CA LEU A 59 -15.36 16.69 1.91
C LEU A 59 -15.21 18.05 1.22
N GLU A 60 -13.98 18.43 0.84
CA GLU A 60 -13.72 19.65 0.07
C GLU A 60 -14.44 19.64 -1.29
N GLU A 61 -14.48 18.49 -1.97
CA GLU A 61 -15.23 18.31 -3.23
C GLU A 61 -16.74 18.50 -3.08
N ASN A 62 -17.26 18.36 -1.87
CA ASN A 62 -18.68 18.50 -1.54
C ASN A 62 -18.97 19.79 -0.74
N ASP A 63 -18.08 20.78 -0.77
CA ASP A 63 -18.21 22.08 -0.08
C ASP A 63 -18.31 22.00 1.46
N PHE A 64 -17.69 20.98 2.06
CA PHE A 64 -17.53 20.85 3.51
C PHE A 64 -16.09 21.14 3.93
N ASP A 65 -15.93 21.95 4.98
CA ASP A 65 -14.65 22.10 5.64
C ASP A 65 -14.54 21.08 6.78
N ALA A 66 -13.36 20.51 6.94
CA ALA A 66 -13.10 19.50 7.95
C ALA A 66 -11.75 19.69 8.64
N THR A 67 -11.75 19.51 9.96
CA THR A 67 -10.54 19.41 10.78
C THR A 67 -10.46 18.02 11.38
N ILE A 68 -9.29 17.40 11.22
CA ILE A 68 -9.02 16.02 11.63
C ILE A 68 -7.87 15.99 12.63
N GLY A 69 -8.12 15.44 13.82
CA GLY A 69 -7.12 15.20 14.85
C GLY A 69 -6.79 13.71 14.93
N ILE A 70 -5.51 13.36 14.83
CA ILE A 70 -5.02 11.98 14.84
C ILE A 70 -4.09 11.74 16.02
N SER A 71 -4.38 10.74 16.84
CA SER A 71 -3.53 10.35 17.97
C SER A 71 -3.41 8.84 18.11
N SER A 72 -2.19 8.36 18.34
CA SER A 72 -1.88 6.94 18.51
C SER A 72 -1.43 6.65 19.94
N GLY A 73 -2.01 5.61 20.55
CA GLY A 73 -1.58 5.15 21.87
C GLY A 73 -2.40 3.98 22.42
N VAL A 74 -2.20 3.67 23.69
CA VAL A 74 -2.93 2.59 24.36
C VAL A 74 -4.27 3.12 24.88
N LEU A 75 -5.33 2.36 24.64
CA LEU A 75 -6.71 2.70 25.00
C LEU A 75 -7.38 1.51 25.68
N PHE A 76 -8.31 1.80 26.58
CA PHE A 76 -9.30 0.83 27.03
C PHE A 76 -10.40 0.73 25.98
N CYS A 77 -10.75 -0.49 25.58
CA CYS A 77 -11.82 -0.80 24.65
C CYS A 77 -12.73 -1.85 25.30
N GLY A 78 -14.01 -1.53 25.49
CA GLY A 78 -14.91 -2.47 26.13
C GLY A 78 -16.31 -1.93 26.34
N ILE A 79 -17.19 -2.81 26.80
CA ILE A 79 -18.58 -2.46 27.10
C ILE A 79 -18.63 -1.75 28.46
N VAL A 80 -19.21 -0.55 28.49
CA VAL A 80 -19.36 0.29 29.66
C VAL A 80 -20.82 0.71 29.79
N GLY A 81 -21.35 0.67 31.00
CA GLY A 81 -22.70 1.14 31.30
C GLY A 81 -23.39 0.35 32.39
N THR A 82 -24.67 0.64 32.60
CA THR A 82 -25.52 -0.16 33.49
C THR A 82 -26.02 -1.39 32.74
N PRO A 83 -26.46 -2.46 33.43
CA PRO A 83 -26.95 -3.68 32.78
C PRO A 83 -28.04 -3.44 31.72
N ASN A 84 -28.86 -2.39 31.91
CA ASN A 84 -29.96 -2.05 31.01
C ASN A 84 -29.56 -1.04 29.92
N ARG A 85 -28.35 -0.50 29.96
CA ARG A 85 -27.84 0.45 28.95
C ARG A 85 -26.32 0.34 28.87
N LEU A 86 -25.89 -0.59 28.05
CA LEU A 86 -24.50 -0.85 27.75
C LEU A 86 -24.11 -0.17 26.42
N GLN A 87 -22.93 0.43 26.39
CA GLN A 87 -22.34 1.00 25.18
C GLN A 87 -20.91 0.52 25.04
N TYR A 88 -20.48 0.28 23.82
CA TYR A 88 -19.08 0.02 23.55
C TYR A 88 -18.31 1.34 23.56
N CYS A 89 -17.29 1.42 24.41
CA CYS A 89 -16.59 2.68 24.69
C CYS A 89 -15.08 2.52 24.48
N PHE A 90 -14.47 3.59 23.97
CA PHE A 90 -13.03 3.77 23.87
C PHE A 90 -12.61 4.86 24.85
N ILE A 91 -11.76 4.51 25.81
CA ILE A 91 -11.36 5.43 26.88
C ILE A 91 -9.83 5.48 26.94
N GLY A 92 -9.28 6.69 26.83
CA GLY A 92 -7.86 6.93 27.10
C GLY A 92 -7.36 8.25 26.52
N MET A 93 -6.10 8.54 26.81
CA MET A 93 -5.47 9.80 26.43
C MET A 93 -5.47 10.08 24.92
N PRO A 94 -5.20 9.11 24.03
CA PRO A 94 -5.28 9.35 22.58
C PRO A 94 -6.62 9.90 22.10
N VAL A 95 -7.75 9.38 22.60
CA VAL A 95 -9.11 9.88 22.26
C VAL A 95 -9.26 11.33 22.68
N ARG A 96 -8.90 11.63 23.93
CA ARG A 96 -8.99 12.99 24.47
C ARG A 96 -8.13 13.97 23.68
N VAL A 97 -6.88 13.60 23.38
CA VAL A 97 -5.95 14.48 22.66
C VAL A 97 -6.43 14.71 21.23
N ALA A 98 -6.86 13.66 20.52
CA ALA A 98 -7.38 13.80 19.17
C ALA A 98 -8.63 14.70 19.12
N TYR A 99 -9.55 14.57 20.08
CA TYR A 99 -10.69 15.46 20.21
C TYR A 99 -10.30 16.92 20.49
N GLN A 100 -9.34 17.15 21.40
CA GLN A 100 -8.85 18.50 21.71
C GLN A 100 -8.17 19.16 20.51
N VAL A 101 -7.36 18.40 19.77
CA VAL A 101 -6.68 18.87 18.56
C VAL A 101 -7.68 19.41 17.54
N VAL A 102 -8.80 18.70 17.33
CA VAL A 102 -9.83 19.12 16.37
C VAL A 102 -10.42 20.48 16.70
N HIS A 103 -10.62 20.78 17.97
CA HIS A 103 -11.30 22.01 18.41
C HIS A 103 -10.36 23.20 18.53
N GLU A 104 -9.11 22.96 18.93
CA GLU A 104 -8.15 24.03 19.16
C GLU A 104 -7.40 24.45 17.89
N TYR A 105 -7.41 23.59 16.87
CA TYR A 105 -6.67 23.80 15.64
C TYR A 105 -7.57 23.74 14.40
N SER A 106 -8.73 24.40 14.47
CA SER A 106 -9.69 24.50 13.36
C SER A 106 -9.13 25.20 12.10
N ASP A 107 -8.00 25.89 12.22
CA ASP A 107 -7.29 26.53 11.08
C ASP A 107 -6.55 25.50 10.19
N TYR A 108 -6.49 24.24 10.61
CA TYR A 108 -5.76 23.19 9.91
C TYR A 108 -6.74 22.08 9.49
N TYR A 109 -6.40 21.41 8.39
CA TYR A 109 -7.17 20.27 7.91
C TYR A 109 -6.87 18.99 8.66
N ILE A 110 -5.59 18.66 8.84
CA ILE A 110 -5.16 17.41 9.46
C ILE A 110 -3.99 17.69 10.39
N ILE A 111 -4.14 17.28 11.65
CA ILE A 111 -3.09 17.38 12.66
C ILE A 111 -2.89 16.02 13.32
N CYS A 112 -1.64 15.63 13.47
CA CYS A 112 -1.27 14.42 14.14
C CYS A 112 -0.37 14.69 15.36
N CYS A 113 -0.49 13.81 16.35
CA CYS A 113 0.34 13.84 17.55
C CYS A 113 1.72 13.22 17.29
N LEU A 114 2.67 13.56 18.15
CA LEU A 114 4.05 13.05 18.13
C LEU A 114 4.18 11.52 17.95
N ASN A 115 3.33 10.73 18.64
CA ASN A 115 3.34 9.28 18.49
C ASN A 115 2.97 8.83 17.07
N THR A 116 1.90 9.41 16.51
CA THR A 116 1.47 9.12 15.15
C THR A 116 2.55 9.52 14.15
N TYR A 117 3.17 10.70 14.33
CA TYR A 117 4.29 11.15 13.51
C TYR A 117 5.46 10.15 13.53
N PHE A 118 5.92 9.69 14.70
CA PHE A 118 7.04 8.76 14.77
C PHE A 118 6.75 7.40 14.12
N LEU A 119 5.49 6.94 14.20
CA LEU A 119 5.05 5.69 13.58
C LEU A 119 4.99 5.79 12.04
N THR A 120 4.81 6.98 11.49
CA THR A 120 4.45 7.17 10.07
C THR A 120 5.50 7.89 9.24
N ARG A 121 6.33 8.75 9.83
CA ARG A 121 7.36 9.57 9.13
C ARG A 121 8.31 8.80 8.23
N ARG A 122 8.55 7.52 8.49
CA ARG A 122 9.41 6.68 7.65
C ARG A 122 8.74 6.28 6.33
N PHE A 123 7.42 6.34 6.26
CA PHE A 123 6.61 5.88 5.15
C PHE A 123 6.02 7.02 4.32
N THR A 124 5.78 8.18 4.94
CA THR A 124 5.06 9.30 4.31
C THR A 124 5.95 10.45 3.84
N GLY A 125 7.27 10.40 4.07
CA GLY A 125 8.19 11.44 3.61
C GLY A 125 7.98 12.82 4.27
N ASP A 126 8.22 13.90 3.51
CA ASP A 126 8.22 15.29 3.98
C ASP A 126 6.81 15.95 3.96
N ILE A 127 5.78 15.23 4.41
CA ILE A 127 4.41 15.76 4.50
C ILE A 127 4.08 16.40 5.86
N PHE A 128 5.00 16.35 6.82
CA PHE A 128 4.77 16.84 8.17
C PHE A 128 5.44 18.19 8.41
N GLU A 129 4.69 19.15 8.94
CA GLU A 129 5.23 20.41 9.45
C GLU A 129 4.88 20.59 10.93
N GLU A 130 5.86 20.99 11.72
CA GLU A 130 5.67 21.21 13.16
C GLU A 130 4.78 22.44 13.41
N VAL A 131 3.72 22.26 14.21
CA VAL A 131 2.79 23.32 14.56
C VAL A 131 3.26 24.01 15.84
N LEU A 132 3.59 25.30 15.74
CA LEU A 132 4.13 26.09 16.87
C LEU A 132 3.06 26.68 17.82
N LYS A 133 1.77 26.53 17.50
CA LYS A 133 0.68 27.00 18.37
C LYS A 133 0.64 26.16 19.65
N ARG A 134 0.61 26.82 20.81
CA ARG A 134 0.51 26.18 22.13
C ARG A 134 -0.94 26.09 22.56
N ILE A 135 -1.36 24.90 23.00
CA ILE A 135 -2.56 24.69 23.79
C ILE A 135 -2.37 25.43 25.13
N LYS A 136 -3.14 26.50 25.36
CA LYS A 136 -2.92 27.39 26.52
C LYS A 136 -3.39 26.81 27.86
N GLU A 137 -4.17 25.73 27.89
CA GLU A 137 -4.90 25.34 29.11
C GLU A 137 -4.73 23.89 29.60
N THR A 138 -3.95 23.05 28.94
CA THR A 138 -3.66 21.71 29.50
C THR A 138 -2.31 21.69 30.19
N GLN A 139 -2.27 21.17 31.43
CA GLN A 139 -1.08 20.73 32.17
C GLN A 139 -0.28 19.60 31.46
N MET A 140 -0.51 19.40 30.18
CA MET A 140 0.26 18.51 29.32
C MET A 140 1.48 19.31 28.84
N LEU A 141 2.68 18.76 29.06
CA LEU A 141 3.93 19.23 28.45
C LEU A 141 3.70 19.54 26.96
N PRO A 142 4.42 20.52 26.37
CA PRO A 142 4.27 20.87 24.96
C PRO A 142 4.44 19.60 24.12
N SER A 143 3.33 19.02 23.68
CA SER A 143 3.35 17.90 22.77
C SER A 143 3.53 18.51 21.40
N THR A 144 4.62 18.16 20.75
CA THR A 144 4.87 18.58 19.37
C THR A 144 3.76 17.99 18.50
N PHE A 145 2.92 18.85 17.94
CA PHE A 145 1.90 18.49 16.95
C PHE A 145 2.45 18.75 15.57
N PHE A 146 2.00 17.95 14.61
CA PHE A 146 2.42 18.08 13.22
C PHE A 146 1.20 18.22 12.33
N GLU A 147 1.18 19.30 11.54
CA GLU A 147 0.28 19.44 10.41
C GLU A 147 0.67 18.40 9.37
N VAL A 148 -0.33 17.70 8.85
CA VAL A 148 -0.16 16.78 7.72
C VAL A 148 -0.59 17.53 6.47
N LYS A 149 0.38 17.88 5.62
CA LYS A 149 0.08 18.46 4.32
C LYS A 149 -0.76 17.47 3.52
N ILE A 150 -1.87 17.98 2.99
CA ILE A 150 -2.65 17.26 2.01
C ILE A 150 -1.79 17.20 0.76
N GLU A 151 -1.33 16.02 0.38
CA GLU A 151 -0.68 15.89 -0.93
C GLU A 151 -1.69 16.38 -1.96
N PRO A 152 -1.33 17.36 -2.82
CA PRO A 152 -2.22 17.78 -3.90
C PRO A 152 -2.69 16.52 -4.61
N LYS A 153 -3.98 16.44 -5.00
CA LYS A 153 -4.40 15.40 -5.93
C LYS A 153 -3.37 15.41 -7.04
N LYS A 154 -2.54 14.36 -7.12
CA LYS A 154 -1.70 14.17 -8.29
C LYS A 154 -2.73 14.23 -9.41
N PRO A 155 -2.63 15.18 -10.36
CA PRO A 155 -3.51 15.14 -11.51
C PRO A 155 -3.53 13.70 -11.97
N GLU A 156 -4.73 13.12 -12.08
CA GLU A 156 -4.92 11.81 -12.66
C GLU A 156 -4.54 11.95 -14.13
N TYR A 157 -3.23 11.94 -14.38
CA TYR A 157 -2.70 11.75 -15.70
C TYR A 157 -3.03 10.30 -16.01
N THR A 158 -4.12 10.10 -16.76
CA THR A 158 -4.29 8.88 -17.54
C THR A 158 -3.17 8.89 -18.58
N MET A 159 -2.00 8.41 -18.15
CA MET A 159 -0.83 8.23 -18.98
C MET A 159 -1.25 7.29 -20.11
N LYS A 160 -1.43 7.84 -21.31
CA LYS A 160 -1.72 7.01 -22.48
C LYS A 160 -0.51 6.15 -22.76
N CYS A 161 -0.74 4.88 -23.12
CA CYS A 161 0.34 4.03 -23.59
C CYS A 161 0.80 4.52 -24.97
N LEU A 162 1.90 5.27 -24.98
CA LEU A 162 2.55 5.80 -26.19
C LEU A 162 3.47 4.76 -26.82
N GLY A 163 3.53 4.76 -28.15
CA GLY A 163 4.41 3.87 -28.92
C GLY A 163 4.09 2.39 -28.78
N ARG A 164 5.12 1.55 -28.94
CA ARG A 164 5.05 0.08 -28.75
C ARG A 164 4.11 -0.64 -29.71
N ASP A 165 4.03 -0.16 -30.95
CA ASP A 165 3.05 -0.67 -31.93
C ASP A 165 3.23 -2.16 -32.24
N ASN A 166 4.47 -2.65 -32.20
CA ASN A 166 4.77 -4.08 -32.35
C ASN A 166 4.20 -4.91 -31.19
N GLU A 167 4.46 -4.52 -29.95
CA GLU A 167 3.94 -5.21 -28.76
C GLU A 167 2.40 -5.12 -28.70
N LYS A 168 1.84 -3.95 -29.04
CA LYS A 168 0.39 -3.75 -29.14
C LYS A 168 -0.24 -4.71 -30.12
N LYS A 169 0.34 -4.87 -31.31
CA LYS A 169 -0.12 -5.80 -32.33
C LYS A 169 -0.08 -7.25 -31.83
N ILE A 170 1.02 -7.65 -31.18
CA ILE A 170 1.17 -9.00 -30.60
C ILE A 170 0.09 -9.29 -29.56
N ILE A 171 -0.23 -8.35 -28.67
CA ILE A 171 -1.30 -8.51 -27.67
C ILE A 171 -2.66 -8.67 -28.36
N ILE A 172 -2.97 -7.81 -29.33
CA ILE A 172 -4.27 -7.85 -30.04
C ILE A 172 -4.45 -9.20 -30.72
N ASP A 173 -3.45 -9.66 -31.47
CA ASP A 173 -3.48 -10.94 -32.18
C ASP A 173 -3.62 -12.11 -31.18
N SER A 174 -2.88 -12.08 -30.07
CA SER A 174 -2.94 -13.10 -29.02
C SER A 174 -4.32 -13.17 -28.35
N LEU A 175 -4.89 -12.01 -28.01
CA LEU A 175 -6.22 -11.93 -27.39
C LEU A 175 -7.32 -12.43 -28.33
N GLN A 176 -7.27 -12.09 -29.62
CA GLN A 176 -8.23 -12.56 -30.60
C GLN A 176 -8.15 -14.08 -30.80
N ASN A 177 -6.93 -14.64 -30.86
CA ASN A 177 -6.72 -16.07 -31.01
C ASN A 177 -7.18 -16.84 -29.77
N LEU A 178 -6.79 -16.38 -28.57
CA LEU A 178 -7.23 -17.00 -27.32
C LEU A 178 -8.76 -16.95 -27.20
N LYS A 179 -9.40 -15.82 -27.49
CA LYS A 179 -10.86 -15.71 -27.42
C LYS A 179 -11.60 -16.75 -28.29
N LYS A 180 -11.02 -17.13 -29.45
CA LYS A 180 -11.62 -18.09 -30.36
C LYS A 180 -11.26 -19.54 -30.04
N ASN A 181 -9.99 -19.79 -29.70
CA ASN A 181 -9.40 -21.14 -29.69
C ASN A 181 -8.89 -21.57 -28.31
N ILE A 182 -9.33 -20.94 -27.21
CA ILE A 182 -8.86 -21.29 -25.85
C ILE A 182 -9.09 -22.77 -25.51
N LYS A 183 -10.18 -23.37 -26.01
CA LYS A 183 -10.52 -24.78 -25.78
C LYS A 183 -9.55 -25.74 -26.47
N ASP A 184 -8.95 -25.31 -27.59
CA ASP A 184 -8.06 -26.09 -28.44
C ASP A 184 -6.58 -25.98 -28.04
N LEU A 185 -6.27 -25.27 -26.94
CA LEU A 185 -4.92 -25.21 -26.40
C LEU A 185 -4.58 -26.54 -25.71
N ASP A 186 -3.60 -27.29 -26.21
CA ASP A 186 -3.19 -28.54 -25.57
C ASP A 186 -2.34 -28.27 -24.32
N ASP A 187 -1.04 -28.05 -24.53
CA ASP A 187 -0.05 -27.95 -23.43
C ASP A 187 0.16 -26.51 -22.94
N THR A 188 -0.38 -25.51 -23.64
CA THR A 188 -0.19 -24.10 -23.29
C THR A 188 -1.32 -23.54 -22.44
N LEU A 189 -0.98 -22.89 -21.35
CA LEU A 189 -1.91 -22.14 -20.51
C LEU A 189 -2.24 -20.79 -21.14
N PRO A 190 -3.48 -20.30 -21.06
CA PRO A 190 -3.92 -19.01 -21.59
C PRO A 190 -3.38 -17.82 -20.75
N LEU A 191 -2.06 -17.77 -20.59
CA LEU A 191 -1.28 -16.80 -19.83
C LEU A 191 -0.39 -16.01 -20.78
N ILE A 192 -0.53 -14.69 -20.75
CA ILE A 192 0.34 -13.73 -21.45
C ILE A 192 1.16 -12.99 -20.39
N LEU A 193 2.49 -13.11 -20.46
CA LEU A 193 3.40 -12.37 -19.58
C LEU A 193 4.04 -11.19 -20.29
N ILE A 194 3.96 -10.02 -19.66
CA ILE A 194 4.61 -8.78 -20.06
C ILE A 194 5.81 -8.56 -19.14
N SER A 195 7.00 -8.80 -19.66
CA SER A 195 8.27 -8.70 -18.92
C SER A 195 9.03 -7.43 -19.29
N GLY A 196 9.77 -6.89 -18.32
CA GLY A 196 10.70 -5.79 -18.55
C GLY A 196 11.22 -5.18 -17.25
N HIS A 197 12.20 -4.29 -17.36
CA HIS A 197 12.76 -3.58 -16.21
C HIS A 197 11.73 -2.66 -15.51
N ILE A 198 12.03 -2.30 -14.27
CA ILE A 198 11.24 -1.33 -13.49
C ILE A 198 11.24 0.02 -14.24
N GLY A 199 10.08 0.68 -14.30
CA GLY A 199 9.95 1.98 -14.97
C GLY A 199 9.75 1.93 -16.49
N MET A 200 9.72 0.76 -17.12
CA MET A 200 9.47 0.64 -18.58
C MET A 200 8.02 0.91 -19.02
N GLY A 201 7.11 1.22 -18.08
CA GLY A 201 5.70 1.45 -18.40
C GLY A 201 4.85 0.18 -18.51
N LYS A 202 5.24 -0.93 -17.86
CA LYS A 202 4.48 -2.19 -17.82
C LYS A 202 3.04 -2.00 -17.38
N THR A 203 2.83 -1.28 -16.27
CA THR A 203 1.50 -0.98 -15.71
C THR A 203 0.61 -0.22 -16.72
N THR A 204 1.17 0.77 -17.40
CA THR A 204 0.48 1.56 -18.43
C THR A 204 0.17 0.73 -19.68
N PHE A 205 1.08 -0.17 -20.07
CA PHE A 205 0.85 -1.08 -21.19
C PHE A 205 -0.20 -2.14 -20.86
N LEU A 206 -0.20 -2.67 -19.63
CA LEU A 206 -1.25 -3.56 -19.12
C LEU A 206 -2.62 -2.86 -19.13
N GLU A 207 -2.69 -1.63 -18.65
CA GLU A 207 -3.92 -0.81 -18.70
C GLU A 207 -4.43 -0.60 -20.12
N TRP A 208 -3.54 -0.27 -21.06
CA TRP A 208 -3.91 -0.22 -22.47
C TRP A 208 -4.44 -1.55 -22.99
N ALA A 209 -3.79 -2.67 -22.64
CA ALA A 209 -4.22 -4.01 -23.04
C ALA A 209 -5.59 -4.38 -22.46
N THR A 210 -5.85 -4.02 -21.20
CA THR A 210 -7.15 -4.17 -20.54
C THR A 210 -8.25 -3.44 -21.32
N ASN A 211 -8.05 -2.15 -21.58
CA ASN A 211 -9.00 -1.31 -22.33
C ASN A 211 -9.21 -1.85 -23.75
N LYS A 212 -8.14 -2.32 -24.40
CA LYS A 212 -8.23 -2.89 -25.75
C LYS A 212 -9.01 -4.20 -25.76
N ALA A 213 -8.86 -5.04 -24.75
CA ALA A 213 -9.59 -6.29 -24.64
C ALA A 213 -11.10 -6.07 -24.49
N GLU A 214 -11.53 -5.05 -23.75
CA GLU A 214 -12.94 -4.66 -23.68
C GLU A 214 -13.48 -4.30 -25.07
N THR A 215 -12.71 -3.58 -25.89
CA THR A 215 -13.10 -3.30 -27.30
C THR A 215 -13.14 -4.55 -28.20
N ILE A 216 -12.37 -5.59 -27.87
CA ILE A 216 -12.42 -6.90 -28.56
C ILE A 216 -13.66 -7.71 -28.11
N GLY A 217 -14.36 -7.24 -27.08
CA GLY A 217 -15.59 -7.83 -26.54
C GLY A 217 -15.34 -8.83 -25.41
N PHE A 218 -14.32 -8.60 -24.58
CA PHE A 218 -14.23 -9.26 -23.28
C PHE A 218 -15.18 -8.54 -22.31
N ASN A 219 -16.28 -9.21 -21.95
CA ASN A 219 -17.34 -8.60 -21.13
C ASN A 219 -17.04 -8.69 -19.63
N LEU A 220 -16.15 -9.59 -19.22
CA LEU A 220 -15.80 -9.81 -17.83
C LEU A 220 -14.29 -9.66 -17.63
N THR A 221 -13.87 -8.43 -17.37
CA THR A 221 -12.46 -8.07 -17.15
C THR A 221 -12.23 -7.74 -15.69
N ILE A 222 -11.17 -8.25 -15.08
CA ILE A 222 -10.80 -8.03 -13.67
C ILE A 222 -9.39 -7.48 -13.65
N ARG A 223 -9.13 -6.49 -12.78
CA ARG A 223 -7.80 -5.90 -12.62
C ARG A 223 -7.32 -6.04 -11.20
N ILE A 224 -6.14 -6.63 -11.05
CA ILE A 224 -5.42 -6.80 -9.80
C ILE A 224 -4.13 -6.01 -9.88
N CYS A 225 -3.85 -5.19 -8.87
CA CYS A 225 -2.62 -4.41 -8.78
C CYS A 225 -1.91 -4.77 -7.48
N ASN A 226 -0.76 -5.44 -7.57
CA ASN A 226 0.02 -5.80 -6.40
C ASN A 226 1.08 -4.73 -6.12
N ASN A 227 0.88 -3.96 -5.05
CA ASN A 227 1.84 -2.96 -4.57
C ASN A 227 2.80 -3.53 -3.53
N SER A 228 2.41 -4.61 -2.87
CA SER A 228 3.19 -5.34 -1.87
C SER A 228 2.94 -6.84 -2.01
N PHE A 229 3.74 -7.64 -1.32
CA PHE A 229 3.48 -9.08 -1.24
C PHE A 229 2.10 -9.33 -0.61
N GLU A 230 1.31 -10.14 -1.30
CA GLU A 230 -0.06 -10.47 -0.96
C GLU A 230 -0.13 -11.35 0.30
N GLU A 231 -1.15 -11.15 1.14
CA GLU A 231 -1.53 -12.12 2.18
C GLU A 231 -2.25 -13.33 1.54
N SER A 232 -2.32 -14.47 2.24
CA SER A 232 -2.91 -15.69 1.66
C SER A 232 -4.35 -15.43 1.17
N PHE A 233 -4.64 -15.80 -0.09
CA PHE A 233 -5.94 -15.67 -0.78
C PHE A 233 -6.48 -14.26 -1.08
N GLU A 234 -5.78 -13.17 -0.78
CA GLU A 234 -6.33 -11.82 -0.97
C GLU A 234 -6.77 -11.54 -2.43
N ASN A 235 -5.91 -11.88 -3.39
CA ASN A 235 -6.17 -11.73 -4.82
C ASN A 235 -7.22 -12.72 -5.32
N ALA A 236 -7.17 -13.98 -4.88
CA ALA A 236 -8.20 -14.96 -5.20
C ALA A 236 -9.59 -14.49 -4.73
N TRP A 237 -9.67 -13.90 -3.54
CA TRP A 237 -10.90 -13.34 -3.02
C TRP A 237 -11.39 -12.14 -3.80
N LYS A 238 -10.49 -11.20 -4.11
CA LYS A 238 -10.82 -10.02 -4.91
C LYS A 238 -11.35 -10.41 -6.28
N ILE A 239 -10.68 -11.36 -6.95
CA ILE A 239 -11.13 -11.92 -8.24
C ILE A 239 -12.53 -12.54 -8.11
N THR A 240 -12.73 -13.39 -7.09
CA THR A 240 -14.02 -14.07 -6.88
C THR A 240 -15.14 -13.08 -6.60
N GLN A 241 -14.91 -12.09 -5.73
CA GLN A 241 -15.88 -11.06 -5.38
C GLN A 241 -16.26 -10.20 -6.59
N ASP A 242 -15.29 -9.72 -7.35
CA ASP A 242 -15.53 -8.90 -8.55
C ASP A 242 -16.34 -9.68 -9.59
N ILE A 243 -16.06 -10.98 -9.77
CA ILE A 243 -16.82 -11.84 -10.70
C ILE A 243 -18.25 -12.01 -10.22
N LEU A 244 -18.46 -12.31 -8.94
CA LEU A 244 -19.79 -12.49 -8.39
C LEU A 244 -20.62 -11.22 -8.54
N GLN A 245 -20.07 -10.05 -8.22
CA GLN A 245 -20.74 -8.77 -8.40
C GLN A 245 -21.07 -8.48 -9.88
N LYS A 246 -20.11 -8.67 -10.79
CA LYS A 246 -20.33 -8.41 -12.23
C LYS A 246 -21.32 -9.39 -12.88
N THR A 247 -21.39 -10.62 -12.38
CA THR A 247 -22.36 -11.63 -12.84
C THR A 247 -23.70 -11.56 -12.10
N GLY A 248 -23.81 -10.70 -11.08
CA GLY A 248 -24.99 -10.57 -10.24
C GLY A 248 -25.24 -11.78 -9.33
N ASN A 249 -24.22 -12.60 -9.04
CA ASN A 249 -24.30 -13.83 -8.25
C ASN A 249 -23.85 -13.66 -6.79
N GLU A 250 -23.71 -12.43 -6.29
CA GLU A 250 -23.24 -12.11 -4.94
C GLU A 250 -24.23 -12.46 -3.82
N THR A 251 -25.51 -12.65 -4.14
CA THR A 251 -26.53 -12.92 -3.12
C THR A 251 -26.44 -14.34 -2.55
N GLN A 252 -26.74 -14.50 -1.26
CA GLN A 252 -26.76 -15.79 -0.56
C GLN A 252 -27.64 -16.86 -1.24
N LYS A 253 -28.78 -16.45 -1.82
CA LYS A 253 -29.67 -17.38 -2.56
C LYS A 253 -28.98 -17.93 -3.80
N LYS A 254 -28.42 -17.08 -4.65
CA LYS A 254 -27.72 -17.51 -5.88
C LYS A 254 -26.49 -18.37 -5.56
N ILE A 255 -25.72 -18.01 -4.54
CA ILE A 255 -24.59 -18.82 -4.08
C ILE A 255 -25.08 -20.18 -3.56
N SER A 256 -26.19 -20.20 -2.82
CA SER A 256 -26.81 -21.46 -2.38
C SER A 256 -27.27 -22.31 -3.57
N ASP A 257 -27.81 -21.71 -4.63
CA ASP A 257 -28.24 -22.40 -5.84
C ASP A 257 -27.03 -22.96 -6.61
N ILE A 258 -25.88 -22.27 -6.60
CA ILE A 258 -24.63 -22.74 -7.18
C ILE A 258 -24.14 -24.03 -6.50
N PHE A 259 -24.29 -24.15 -5.17
CA PHE A 259 -23.79 -25.29 -4.41
C PHE A 259 -24.85 -26.37 -4.10
N GLU A 260 -26.13 -26.11 -4.36
CA GLU A 260 -27.26 -27.04 -4.18
C GLU A 260 -27.18 -27.84 -2.86
N ASN A 261 -27.19 -29.19 -2.95
CA ASN A 261 -27.12 -30.14 -1.82
C ASN A 261 -25.71 -30.32 -1.23
N LYS A 262 -24.69 -29.60 -1.73
CA LYS A 262 -23.29 -29.73 -1.29
C LYS A 262 -22.84 -28.59 -0.35
N LYS A 263 -23.77 -27.88 0.29
CA LYS A 263 -23.46 -26.73 1.18
C LYS A 263 -22.48 -27.07 2.31
N ASN A 264 -22.55 -28.28 2.86
CA ASN A 264 -21.70 -28.69 3.98
C ASN A 264 -20.27 -29.07 3.55
N VAL A 265 -20.03 -29.24 2.25
CA VAL A 265 -18.71 -29.62 1.71
C VAL A 265 -17.79 -28.41 1.61
N PHE A 266 -18.33 -27.21 1.48
CA PHE A 266 -17.56 -25.99 1.26
C PHE A 266 -17.67 -25.02 2.45
N PRO A 267 -16.60 -24.25 2.74
CA PRO A 267 -16.59 -23.27 3.82
C PRO A 267 -17.38 -21.98 3.49
N LEU A 268 -18.68 -22.09 3.18
CA LEU A 268 -19.50 -20.94 2.73
C LEU A 268 -19.55 -19.79 3.73
N HIS A 269 -19.42 -20.07 5.03
CA HIS A 269 -19.35 -19.05 6.08
C HIS A 269 -18.19 -18.05 5.90
N THR A 270 -17.12 -18.44 5.18
CA THR A 270 -16.00 -17.53 4.87
C THR A 270 -16.41 -16.39 3.93
N LEU A 271 -17.55 -16.51 3.25
CA LEU A 271 -18.11 -15.48 2.39
C LEU A 271 -18.86 -14.40 3.18
N ASN A 272 -19.25 -14.65 4.44
CA ASN A 272 -20.08 -13.75 5.23
C ASN A 272 -19.45 -12.35 5.35
N ASP A 273 -18.17 -12.31 5.73
CA ASP A 273 -17.43 -11.05 5.88
C ASP A 273 -17.11 -10.37 4.54
N LYS A 274 -17.08 -11.14 3.44
CA LYS A 274 -16.64 -10.65 2.12
C LYS A 274 -17.81 -10.16 1.26
N LEU A 275 -18.96 -10.81 1.36
CA LEU A 275 -20.13 -10.59 0.52
C LEU A 275 -21.37 -10.13 1.32
N ASN A 276 -21.22 -9.91 2.64
CA ASN A 276 -22.31 -9.54 3.54
C ASN A 276 -23.47 -10.56 3.49
N THR A 277 -23.12 -11.85 3.60
CA THR A 277 -24.05 -12.99 3.61
C THR A 277 -24.16 -13.60 5.00
N GLU A 278 -25.19 -14.43 5.23
CA GLU A 278 -25.45 -15.07 6.53
C GLU A 278 -25.46 -16.60 6.38
N PHE A 279 -24.35 -17.20 5.94
CA PHE A 279 -24.19 -18.65 5.94
C PHE A 279 -23.89 -19.17 7.35
N GLU A 280 -24.46 -20.33 7.70
CA GLU A 280 -24.23 -20.96 8.99
C GLU A 280 -22.75 -21.33 9.19
N HIS A 281 -22.21 -21.00 10.35
CA HIS A 281 -20.87 -21.43 10.76
C HIS A 281 -20.90 -22.92 11.10
N VAL A 282 -20.28 -23.73 10.25
CA VAL A 282 -20.06 -25.15 10.51
C VAL A 282 -18.72 -25.31 11.22
N VAL A 283 -18.69 -26.03 12.34
CA VAL A 283 -17.48 -26.30 13.15
C VAL A 283 -16.63 -27.42 12.51
N SER A 284 -16.40 -27.33 11.20
CA SER A 284 -15.54 -28.22 10.43
C SER A 284 -14.19 -27.56 10.19
N LEU A 285 -13.13 -28.36 10.24
CA LEU A 285 -11.81 -27.94 9.83
C LEU A 285 -11.75 -27.97 8.30
N TYR A 286 -11.73 -26.80 7.68
CA TYR A 286 -11.52 -26.65 6.24
C TYR A 286 -10.06 -26.32 5.95
N SER A 287 -9.52 -26.94 4.91
CA SER A 287 -8.18 -26.67 4.41
C SER A 287 -8.19 -25.48 3.43
N GLU A 288 -7.00 -24.94 3.13
CA GLU A 288 -6.82 -23.94 2.07
C GLU A 288 -7.29 -24.47 0.70
N GLN A 289 -7.11 -25.77 0.43
CA GLN A 289 -7.65 -26.41 -0.78
C GLN A 289 -9.17 -26.34 -0.84
N ASP A 290 -9.88 -26.46 0.28
CA ASP A 290 -11.35 -26.39 0.30
C ASP A 290 -11.84 -24.97 -0.04
N ILE A 291 -11.14 -23.96 0.47
CA ILE A 291 -11.39 -22.54 0.15
C ILE A 291 -11.13 -22.29 -1.34
N ARG A 292 -10.00 -22.78 -1.87
CA ARG A 292 -9.67 -22.66 -3.30
C ARG A 292 -10.72 -23.33 -4.18
N ASN A 293 -11.07 -24.58 -3.89
CA ASN A 293 -12.07 -25.34 -4.63
C ASN A 293 -13.42 -24.62 -4.64
N MET A 294 -13.79 -24.01 -3.51
CA MET A 294 -15.00 -23.20 -3.41
C MET A 294 -14.94 -21.98 -4.33
N CYS A 295 -13.84 -21.21 -4.32
CA CYS A 295 -13.65 -20.04 -5.17
C CYS A 295 -13.70 -20.40 -6.66
N VAL A 296 -13.00 -21.47 -7.06
CA VAL A 296 -13.00 -21.96 -8.44
C VAL A 296 -14.42 -22.41 -8.85
N THR A 297 -15.12 -23.14 -7.99
CA THR A 297 -16.49 -23.60 -8.26
C THR A 297 -17.46 -22.44 -8.42
N LEU A 298 -17.36 -21.41 -7.57
CA LEU A 298 -18.14 -20.18 -7.67
C LEU A 298 -17.94 -19.55 -9.05
N ILE A 299 -16.70 -19.33 -9.44
CA ILE A 299 -16.35 -18.68 -10.72
C ILE A 299 -16.85 -19.50 -11.91
N GLN A 300 -16.55 -20.79 -11.94
CA GLN A 300 -16.96 -21.68 -13.03
C GLN A 300 -18.47 -21.65 -13.25
N LYS A 301 -19.25 -21.75 -12.17
CA LYS A 301 -20.71 -21.77 -12.25
C LYS A 301 -21.31 -20.38 -12.51
N SER A 302 -20.66 -19.31 -12.04
CA SER A 302 -21.14 -17.94 -12.23
C SER A 302 -20.92 -17.41 -13.64
N VAL A 303 -19.84 -17.82 -14.30
CA VAL A 303 -19.42 -17.21 -15.57
C VAL A 303 -20.05 -17.90 -16.80
N LYS A 304 -20.65 -19.08 -16.64
CA LYS A 304 -21.30 -19.85 -17.71
C LYS A 304 -20.33 -20.06 -18.90
N ASP A 305 -20.66 -19.55 -20.08
CA ASP A 305 -19.86 -19.66 -21.32
C ASP A 305 -18.98 -18.42 -21.58
N ASN A 306 -19.01 -17.40 -20.71
CA ASN A 306 -18.18 -16.22 -20.91
C ASN A 306 -16.71 -16.52 -20.55
N LEU A 307 -15.78 -15.92 -21.28
CA LEU A 307 -14.36 -15.98 -20.92
C LEU A 307 -14.02 -14.80 -20.01
N ILE A 308 -13.31 -15.10 -18.94
CA ILE A 308 -12.81 -14.08 -17.99
C ILE A 308 -11.47 -13.59 -18.48
N LEU A 309 -11.27 -12.28 -18.47
CA LEU A 309 -9.94 -11.69 -18.61
C LEU A 309 -9.45 -11.19 -17.26
N ILE A 310 -8.35 -11.74 -16.76
CA ILE A 310 -7.73 -11.34 -15.51
C ILE A 310 -6.42 -10.60 -15.83
N CYS A 311 -6.35 -9.32 -15.50
CA CYS A 311 -5.17 -8.49 -15.66
C CYS A 311 -4.47 -8.33 -14.32
N VAL A 312 -3.24 -8.82 -14.18
CA VAL A 312 -2.48 -8.78 -12.92
C VAL A 312 -1.22 -7.94 -13.08
N ASP A 313 -1.12 -6.84 -12.34
CA ASP A 313 0.10 -6.04 -12.26
C ASP A 313 1.01 -6.56 -11.14
N ASN A 314 2.29 -6.74 -11.45
CA ASN A 314 3.34 -7.30 -10.59
C ASN A 314 2.96 -8.68 -10.04
N ILE A 315 2.84 -9.68 -10.91
CA ILE A 315 2.43 -11.04 -10.54
C ILE A 315 3.44 -11.74 -9.61
N GLU A 316 4.70 -11.29 -9.58
CA GLU A 316 5.73 -11.76 -8.64
C GLU A 316 5.37 -11.53 -7.17
N HIS A 317 4.45 -10.60 -6.88
CA HIS A 317 3.98 -10.29 -5.54
C HIS A 317 2.73 -11.06 -5.12
N MET A 318 2.18 -11.90 -6.02
CA MET A 318 1.02 -12.72 -5.73
C MET A 318 1.37 -13.88 -4.79
N GLY A 319 0.48 -14.17 -3.84
CA GLY A 319 0.62 -15.20 -2.83
C GLY A 319 0.49 -16.61 -3.42
N THR A 320 1.03 -17.61 -2.71
CA THR A 320 1.04 -19.01 -3.17
C THR A 320 -0.36 -19.56 -3.46
N GLU A 321 -1.31 -19.32 -2.56
CA GLU A 321 -2.68 -19.84 -2.70
C GLU A 321 -3.44 -19.16 -3.84
N SER A 322 -3.19 -17.86 -4.06
CA SER A 322 -3.74 -17.11 -5.20
C SER A 322 -3.11 -17.57 -6.53
N TRP A 323 -1.83 -17.96 -6.52
CA TRP A 323 -1.18 -18.62 -7.65
C TRP A 323 -1.79 -19.98 -7.98
N LEU A 324 -2.04 -20.83 -6.98
CA LEU A 324 -2.68 -22.14 -7.17
C LEU A 324 -4.12 -21.97 -7.70
N PHE A 325 -4.86 -21.02 -7.13
CA PHE A 325 -6.19 -20.66 -7.62
C PHE A 325 -6.17 -20.19 -9.09
N LEU A 326 -5.24 -19.30 -9.45
CA LEU A 326 -5.11 -18.81 -10.82
C LEU A 326 -4.72 -19.94 -11.78
N GLN A 327 -3.82 -20.83 -11.35
CA GLN A 327 -3.40 -21.99 -12.11
C GLN A 327 -4.59 -22.92 -12.41
N GLU A 328 -5.46 -23.19 -11.43
CA GLU A 328 -6.66 -24.00 -11.65
C GLU A 328 -7.59 -23.34 -12.71
N LEU A 329 -7.82 -22.03 -12.64
CA LEU A 329 -8.63 -21.32 -13.65
C LEU A 329 -8.02 -21.38 -15.07
N LEU A 330 -6.69 -21.31 -15.18
CA LEU A 330 -5.97 -21.42 -16.44
C LEU A 330 -6.08 -22.83 -17.02
N PHE A 331 -5.90 -23.88 -16.22
CA PHE A 331 -6.05 -25.28 -16.66
C PHE A 331 -7.47 -25.61 -17.11
N LEU A 332 -8.46 -25.06 -16.40
CA LEU A 332 -9.87 -25.23 -16.73
C LEU A 332 -10.29 -24.42 -17.95
N LYS A 333 -9.40 -23.56 -18.49
CA LYS A 333 -9.64 -22.70 -19.67
C LYS A 333 -10.85 -21.79 -19.48
N VAL A 334 -11.10 -21.37 -18.24
CA VAL A 334 -12.19 -20.46 -17.86
C VAL A 334 -11.72 -19.00 -17.96
N ALA A 335 -10.44 -18.77 -17.70
CA ALA A 335 -9.84 -17.43 -17.68
C ALA A 335 -8.64 -17.34 -18.64
N ILE A 336 -8.47 -16.15 -19.21
CA ILE A 336 -7.23 -15.69 -19.85
C ILE A 336 -6.58 -14.72 -18.87
N VAL A 337 -5.27 -14.85 -18.68
CA VAL A 337 -4.50 -13.98 -17.80
C VAL A 337 -3.53 -13.15 -18.61
N ILE A 338 -3.53 -11.83 -18.42
CA ILE A 338 -2.43 -10.95 -18.83
C ILE A 338 -1.76 -10.47 -17.55
N ALA A 339 -0.47 -10.71 -17.41
CA ALA A 339 0.25 -10.33 -16.21
C ALA A 339 1.55 -9.61 -16.52
N THR A 340 1.90 -8.63 -15.70
CA THR A 340 3.22 -7.99 -15.75
C THR A 340 4.16 -8.66 -14.76
N VAL A 341 5.44 -8.72 -15.13
CA VAL A 341 6.49 -9.27 -14.29
C VAL A 341 7.79 -8.50 -14.49
N THR A 342 8.58 -8.33 -13.43
CA THR A 342 9.95 -7.81 -13.56
C THR A 342 10.87 -8.85 -14.20
N GLU A 343 11.76 -8.42 -15.09
CA GLU A 343 12.68 -9.31 -15.82
C GLU A 343 13.65 -10.07 -14.90
N GLU A 344 13.96 -9.48 -13.73
CA GLU A 344 14.82 -10.08 -12.71
C GLU A 344 14.11 -11.17 -11.89
N TYR A 345 12.79 -11.29 -12.01
CA TYR A 345 12.03 -12.26 -11.23
C TYR A 345 12.40 -13.69 -11.59
N ARG A 346 12.84 -14.43 -10.58
CA ARG A 346 13.08 -15.87 -10.66
C ARG A 346 12.18 -16.53 -9.62
N PRO A 347 11.11 -17.24 -10.02
CA PRO A 347 10.23 -17.88 -9.06
C PRO A 347 11.05 -18.90 -8.25
N SER A 348 10.94 -18.88 -6.93
CA SER A 348 11.56 -19.90 -6.08
C SER A 348 10.74 -21.19 -6.09
N ILE A 349 9.42 -21.07 -6.23
CA ILE A 349 8.46 -22.16 -6.13
C ILE A 349 8.36 -22.93 -7.46
N HIS A 350 8.47 -24.27 -7.40
CA HIS A 350 8.55 -25.13 -8.59
C HIS A 350 7.30 -25.06 -9.48
N PHE A 351 6.10 -25.07 -8.89
CA PHE A 351 4.88 -25.05 -9.69
C PHE A 351 4.69 -23.73 -10.43
N VAL A 352 5.10 -22.59 -9.84
CA VAL A 352 5.07 -21.28 -10.52
C VAL A 352 6.02 -21.28 -11.72
N LYS A 353 7.23 -21.86 -11.58
CA LYS A 353 8.14 -22.05 -12.72
C LYS A 353 7.47 -22.86 -13.84
N TYR A 354 6.79 -23.94 -13.49
CA TYR A 354 6.09 -24.79 -14.45
C TYR A 354 4.98 -24.03 -15.18
N VAL A 355 4.13 -23.28 -14.46
CA VAL A 355 3.07 -22.44 -15.06
C VAL A 355 3.66 -21.41 -16.03
N ILE A 356 4.73 -20.74 -15.64
CA ILE A 356 5.42 -19.75 -16.49
C ILE A 356 6.08 -20.41 -17.70
N GLN A 357 6.56 -21.66 -17.60
CA GLN A 357 7.12 -22.38 -18.75
C GLN A 357 6.05 -22.77 -19.78
N GLN A 358 4.81 -22.98 -19.35
CA GLN A 358 3.68 -23.36 -20.20
C GLN A 358 2.85 -22.15 -20.65
N LEU A 359 3.36 -20.92 -20.52
CA LEU A 359 2.61 -19.73 -20.92
C LEU A 359 2.32 -19.71 -22.43
N TYR A 360 1.23 -19.07 -22.83
CA TYR A 360 0.86 -18.91 -24.23
C TYR A 360 1.78 -17.92 -24.95
N LYS A 361 2.07 -16.78 -24.32
CA LYS A 361 2.92 -15.75 -24.94
C LYS A 361 3.68 -14.91 -23.93
N SER A 362 4.98 -14.71 -24.17
CA SER A 362 5.79 -13.74 -23.44
C SER A 362 6.10 -12.55 -24.34
N ILE A 363 6.00 -11.34 -23.78
CA ILE A 363 6.24 -10.06 -24.44
C ILE A 363 7.29 -9.33 -23.61
N ASN A 364 8.52 -9.30 -24.12
CA ASN A 364 9.58 -8.49 -23.54
C ASN A 364 9.44 -7.04 -24.02
N MET A 365 9.21 -6.12 -23.09
CA MET A 365 9.09 -4.70 -23.40
C MET A 365 10.46 -4.11 -23.74
N ARG A 366 10.55 -3.48 -24.92
CA ARG A 366 11.74 -2.71 -25.28
C ARG A 366 11.80 -1.37 -24.52
N PRO A 367 12.99 -0.79 -24.33
CA PRO A 367 13.12 0.63 -24.02
C PRO A 367 12.41 1.47 -25.09
N LEU A 368 11.81 2.58 -24.67
CA LEU A 368 11.22 3.54 -25.61
C LEU A 368 12.34 4.14 -26.48
N ASP A 369 12.05 4.36 -27.76
CA ASP A 369 12.97 5.10 -28.62
C ASP A 369 12.93 6.62 -28.34
N GLU A 370 13.86 7.38 -28.93
CA GLU A 370 14.01 8.82 -28.67
C GLU A 370 12.71 9.60 -28.97
N GLU A 371 11.96 9.18 -29.99
CA GLU A 371 10.71 9.82 -30.39
C GLU A 371 9.59 9.51 -29.40
N GLU A 372 9.41 8.23 -29.05
CA GLU A 372 8.46 7.78 -28.03
C GLU A 372 8.76 8.41 -26.66
N LEU A 373 10.03 8.50 -26.28
CA LEU A 373 10.48 9.12 -25.04
C LEU A 373 10.22 10.63 -25.04
N GLY A 374 10.44 11.30 -26.18
CA GLY A 374 10.13 12.71 -26.36
C GLY A 374 8.64 12.99 -26.17
N LEU A 375 7.78 12.18 -26.80
CA LEU A 375 6.32 12.27 -26.64
C LEU A 375 5.88 12.01 -25.21
N LEU A 376 6.47 11.00 -24.55
CA LEU A 376 6.19 10.71 -23.14
C LEU A 376 6.56 11.89 -22.25
N ALA A 377 7.74 12.46 -22.44
CA ALA A 377 8.21 13.61 -21.66
C ALA A 377 7.34 14.86 -21.90
N CYS A 378 6.92 15.13 -23.15
CA CYS A 378 5.94 16.17 -23.46
C CYS A 378 4.62 15.95 -22.70
N THR A 379 4.13 14.71 -22.68
CA THR A 379 2.87 14.34 -22.00
C THR A 379 2.99 14.52 -20.48
N VAL A 380 4.08 14.06 -19.87
CA VAL A 380 4.32 14.16 -18.43
C VAL A 380 4.51 15.61 -17.99
N LEU A 381 5.20 16.42 -18.79
CA LEU A 381 5.45 17.84 -18.51
C LEU A 381 4.30 18.75 -18.94
N ASN A 382 3.29 18.20 -19.63
CA ASN A 382 2.18 18.94 -20.23
C ASN A 382 2.65 20.12 -21.11
N VAL A 383 3.57 19.82 -22.04
CA VAL A 383 4.12 20.78 -23.01
C VAL A 383 3.98 20.25 -24.43
N GLU A 384 3.93 21.15 -25.42
CA GLU A 384 3.80 20.75 -26.83
C GLU A 384 5.10 20.16 -27.39
N ALA A 385 6.25 20.64 -26.93
CA ALA A 385 7.56 20.19 -27.39
C ALA A 385 8.62 20.34 -26.30
N ILE A 386 9.62 19.45 -26.35
CA ILE A 386 10.85 19.56 -25.54
C ILE A 386 12.07 19.62 -26.46
N ASN A 387 13.11 20.34 -26.03
CA ASN A 387 14.36 20.37 -26.76
C ASN A 387 15.02 18.97 -26.70
N LYS A 388 15.47 18.45 -27.85
CA LYS A 388 16.11 17.13 -27.98
C LYS A 388 17.29 16.92 -27.00
N GLY A 389 17.98 17.99 -26.61
CA GLY A 389 19.04 17.97 -25.60
C GLY A 389 18.58 17.51 -24.20
N PHE A 390 17.28 17.49 -23.91
CA PHE A 390 16.74 16.97 -22.65
C PHE A 390 16.54 15.44 -22.63
N LEU A 391 16.45 14.77 -23.79
CA LEU A 391 16.18 13.33 -23.87
C LEU A 391 17.22 12.46 -23.11
N PRO A 392 18.53 12.74 -23.16
CA PRO A 392 19.52 11.95 -22.43
C PRO A 392 19.36 12.01 -20.89
N TYR A 393 18.63 13.00 -20.38
CA TYR A 393 18.30 13.11 -18.95
C TYR A 393 17.08 12.28 -18.57
N CYS A 394 16.20 11.97 -19.53
CA CYS A 394 15.03 11.11 -19.34
C CYS A 394 15.40 9.61 -19.35
N GLU A 395 16.50 9.24 -20.03
CA GLU A 395 16.95 7.84 -20.16
C GLU A 395 17.71 7.27 -18.94
N ARG A 396 18.12 8.10 -17.97
CA ARG A 396 18.98 7.66 -16.86
C ARG A 396 18.22 7.51 -15.54
N PRO A 397 17.71 6.31 -15.20
CA PRO A 397 17.25 6.04 -13.86
C PRO A 397 18.48 5.83 -12.96
N HIS A 398 18.63 6.65 -11.92
CA HIS A 398 19.59 6.47 -10.83
C HIS A 398 21.10 6.39 -11.18
N ASN A 399 21.70 7.54 -11.51
CA ASN A 399 23.04 7.82 -11.01
C ASN A 399 23.00 9.16 -10.29
N ARG A 400 23.34 9.15 -9.00
CA ARG A 400 23.36 10.28 -8.06
C ARG A 400 23.58 11.60 -8.79
N PHE A 401 22.62 12.52 -8.67
CA PHE A 401 22.79 13.93 -9.03
C PHE A 401 23.97 14.51 -8.22
N LYS A 402 25.18 14.33 -8.71
CA LYS A 402 26.27 15.27 -8.42
C LYS A 402 26.03 16.43 -9.35
N PHE A 403 25.42 17.49 -8.84
CA PHE A 403 25.55 18.82 -9.44
C PHE A 403 27.05 19.12 -9.55
N ARG A 404 27.66 18.81 -10.70
CA ARG A 404 28.90 19.47 -11.11
C ARG A 404 28.48 20.88 -11.43
N ARG A 405 28.65 21.80 -10.47
CA ARG A 405 28.67 23.23 -10.74
C ARG A 405 29.63 23.48 -11.89
N THR A 406 29.10 23.72 -13.08
CA THR A 406 29.87 24.28 -14.19
C THR A 406 30.17 25.73 -13.86
N ASN A 407 31.37 26.18 -14.23
CA ASN A 407 31.95 27.49 -13.88
C ASN A 407 31.22 28.73 -14.45
N ALA A 408 29.96 28.62 -14.87
CA ALA A 408 29.17 29.72 -15.43
C ALA A 408 28.44 30.58 -14.36
N ASP A 409 28.22 30.07 -13.14
CA ASP A 409 27.49 30.81 -12.08
C ASP A 409 28.35 31.79 -11.25
N LYS A 410 29.56 32.13 -11.70
CA LYS A 410 30.43 33.12 -11.01
C LYS A 410 30.10 34.58 -11.31
N LYS A 411 29.02 34.89 -12.05
CA LYS A 411 28.60 36.26 -12.35
C LYS A 411 27.14 36.52 -11.98
N MET A 412 26.82 36.50 -10.69
CA MET A 412 25.84 37.42 -10.12
C MET A 412 26.05 37.52 -8.60
N ARG A 413 26.34 38.74 -8.12
CA ARG A 413 26.66 39.04 -6.71
C ARG A 413 25.38 38.95 -5.86
N PRO A 414 25.43 38.45 -4.62
CA PRO A 414 24.29 38.50 -3.71
C PRO A 414 24.23 39.86 -3.00
N PHE A 415 23.07 40.52 -3.09
CA PHE A 415 22.70 41.61 -2.20
C PHE A 415 22.43 41.04 -0.80
N ARG A 416 23.25 41.42 0.18
CA ARG A 416 23.02 41.23 1.62
C ARG A 416 22.35 42.48 2.20
N ARG A 417 21.37 42.27 3.10
CA ARG A 417 20.94 43.06 4.29
C ARG A 417 19.44 42.76 4.54
N LEU A 418 18.86 42.61 5.74
CA LEU A 418 19.15 42.78 7.17
C LEU A 418 18.31 41.69 7.91
N PHE A 419 18.67 41.09 9.06
CA PHE A 419 18.60 41.59 10.45
C PHE A 419 19.23 40.48 11.36
N TRP A 420 20.35 40.69 12.06
CA TRP A 420 20.50 41.08 13.48
C TRP A 420 19.70 40.30 14.54
N PHE A 421 20.41 39.52 15.36
CA PHE A 421 20.15 39.32 16.80
C PHE A 421 21.49 39.36 17.57
N PRO A 422 21.57 39.95 18.78
CA PRO A 422 22.81 40.22 19.48
C PRO A 422 23.23 39.09 20.45
N ARG A 423 24.55 38.97 20.64
CA ARG A 423 25.22 38.22 21.70
C ARG A 423 25.16 38.97 23.04
N ALA A 424 25.03 38.24 24.14
CA ALA A 424 25.51 38.65 25.46
C ALA A 424 26.45 37.57 26.05
N ARG A 425 27.61 38.03 26.53
CA ARG A 425 28.67 37.33 27.33
C ARG A 425 28.17 37.15 28.78
N SER A 426 28.75 36.43 29.74
CA SER A 426 30.13 36.16 30.24
C SER A 426 29.96 35.12 31.39
N SER A 427 30.92 34.30 31.85
CA SER A 427 32.24 34.55 32.49
C SER A 427 32.92 33.17 32.76
N LEU A 428 34.21 32.94 32.40
CA LEU A 428 35.44 32.99 33.25
C LEU A 428 35.29 32.25 34.60
N SER A 429 36.07 31.25 35.01
CA SER A 429 37.54 31.03 35.10
C SER A 429 37.83 29.51 35.24
N GLY A 430 38.90 28.85 34.78
CA GLY A 430 40.34 29.14 34.89
C GLY A 430 40.96 28.34 36.06
N ILE A 431 41.81 27.34 35.78
CA ILE A 431 43.07 26.95 36.50
C ILE A 431 43.67 25.68 35.85
N SER A 432 45.00 25.65 35.84
CA SER A 432 45.92 24.86 35.02
C SER A 432 46.82 23.89 35.83
N GLN A 433 47.62 23.09 35.11
CA GLN A 433 48.91 22.43 35.47
C GLN A 433 48.81 21.07 36.19
N LYS A 434 49.35 19.94 35.68
CA LYS A 434 50.74 19.47 35.33
C LYS A 434 51.45 18.77 36.51
N ARG A 435 52.12 17.62 36.19
CA ARG A 435 53.12 16.81 36.95
C ARG A 435 52.56 15.85 38.00
N ALA A 436 53.15 14.70 38.34
CA ALA A 436 54.25 13.82 37.90
C ALA A 436 54.12 12.53 38.76
N GLU A 437 54.28 11.33 38.22
CA GLU A 437 55.38 10.35 38.50
C GLU A 437 55.57 9.83 39.96
N GLU A 438 55.97 8.55 40.01
CA GLU A 438 56.57 7.77 41.12
C GLU A 438 55.61 7.01 42.07
N GLN A 439 55.55 5.67 41.96
CA GLN A 439 56.37 4.67 42.70
C GLN A 439 56.05 4.68 44.21
N ASN A 440 55.82 3.59 44.95
CA ASN A 440 56.29 2.22 44.84
C ASN A 440 55.59 1.38 45.94
N GLN A 441 55.76 0.06 45.86
CA GLN A 441 55.79 -0.92 46.98
C GLN A 441 54.47 -1.36 47.63
N ASP A 442 54.26 -2.62 48.05
CA ASP A 442 54.90 -3.92 47.80
C ASP A 442 54.11 -4.99 48.58
N PHE A 443 54.46 -6.26 48.36
CA PHE A 443 54.14 -7.49 49.10
C PHE A 443 52.80 -8.24 48.83
N ASN A 444 52.74 -9.57 48.69
CA ASN A 444 53.68 -10.64 48.35
C ASN A 444 52.92 -11.99 48.43
N LYS A 445 53.36 -12.95 47.62
CA LYS A 445 53.45 -14.41 47.86
C LYS A 445 52.51 -15.38 47.11
N LYS A 446 53.19 -16.04 46.15
CA LYS A 446 53.43 -17.50 46.01
C LYS A 446 52.27 -18.37 45.48
N LYS A 447 52.46 -19.34 44.58
CA LYS A 447 53.54 -19.82 43.68
C LYS A 447 52.93 -21.02 42.86
N PRO A 448 53.63 -21.74 41.96
CA PRO A 448 53.16 -22.01 40.58
C PRO A 448 53.23 -23.51 40.17
N PHE A 449 53.40 -23.76 38.85
CA PHE A 449 53.67 -25.02 38.09
C PHE A 449 52.41 -25.70 37.50
N GLU A 450 52.34 -26.18 36.25
CA GLU A 450 53.37 -26.51 35.24
C GLU A 450 52.77 -26.65 33.81
N ALA A 451 53.67 -26.55 32.83
CA ALA A 451 53.66 -26.85 31.39
C ALA A 451 53.06 -28.23 31.01
N ALA A 452 52.83 -28.69 29.77
CA ALA A 452 52.81 -28.20 28.39
C ALA A 452 52.46 -29.40 27.47
N VAL A 453 51.86 -29.11 26.30
CA VAL A 453 52.22 -29.67 24.97
C VAL A 453 51.81 -31.11 24.55
N CYS A 454 51.37 -31.15 23.27
CA CYS A 454 51.40 -32.22 22.26
C CYS A 454 50.20 -33.16 22.04
N ALA A 455 49.53 -32.93 20.90
CA ALA A 455 48.97 -33.98 20.03
C ALA A 455 50.12 -34.83 19.40
N PRO A 456 49.86 -36.06 18.88
CA PRO A 456 49.44 -36.19 17.48
C PRO A 456 48.56 -37.42 17.14
N LYS A 457 48.24 -37.50 15.85
CA LYS A 457 47.30 -38.36 15.11
C LYS A 457 47.71 -39.84 14.90
N HIS A 458 46.69 -40.60 14.47
CA HIS A 458 46.66 -41.77 13.57
C HIS A 458 46.99 -43.17 14.12
N ARG A 459 46.02 -44.11 14.02
CA ARG A 459 45.96 -45.10 12.94
C ARG A 459 44.71 -45.99 12.97
N THR A 460 44.35 -46.39 11.76
CA THR A 460 43.30 -47.24 11.21
C THR A 460 43.36 -48.73 11.60
N LYS A 461 42.18 -49.35 11.69
CA LYS A 461 41.79 -50.66 11.11
C LYS A 461 40.38 -50.43 10.54
N ARG A 462 39.99 -50.77 9.31
CA ARG A 462 40.57 -51.60 8.25
C ARG A 462 40.16 -51.00 6.91
#